data_AF-A0A974AW63-F1
#
_entry.id   AF-A0A974AW63-F1
#
_cell.length_a   1.000
_cell.length_b   1.000
_cell.length_c   1.000
_cell.angle_alpha   90.00
_cell.angle_beta   90.00
_cell.angle_gamma   90.00
#
_symmetry.space_group_name_H-M   'P 1'
#
loop_
_entity.id
_entity.type
_entity.pdbx_description
1 polymer ?
#
loop_
_entity_poly.entity_id
_entity_poly.type
_entity_poly.pdbx_seq_one_letter_code
_entity_poly.pdbx_strand_id
1 'polypeptide(L)'
;MLQDSSVAAELSRLRISTGALLVEVKLLRLHLRLARERRQALAASSDAAFAHCLATLRRYAETCCKAGFNPDQPRLPAGSPDGGQWTSGGGDDPRVLSDATPDNEWSPGTQYAASKSRASGHHFMPQSVFRKLSLPDETRKVFEDAKTGPLYYEGNNAWDKAHRTYRDAVEERFEKFIDVNGISVERMTPDQARTFLREIEESADHRIRNFNRMIRMRELIYGYRNRFIFRGNE
;
A
#
# COMPACT_ATOMS: atom_id res chain seq x y z
N MET A 1 -13.78 -23.06 -71.66
CA MET A 1 -13.04 -24.02 -70.80
C MET A 1 -11.72 -23.50 -70.22
N LEU A 2 -11.17 -22.33 -70.62
CA LEU A 2 -9.91 -21.82 -70.05
C LEU A 2 -10.05 -21.00 -68.75
N GLN A 3 -11.28 -20.57 -68.36
CA GLN A 3 -11.50 -19.76 -67.15
C GLN A 3 -11.50 -20.56 -65.83
N ASP A 4 -11.85 -21.84 -65.83
CA ASP A 4 -12.00 -22.62 -64.57
C ASP A 4 -10.65 -22.95 -63.89
N SER A 5 -9.56 -23.04 -64.65
CA SER A 5 -8.23 -23.34 -64.09
C SER A 5 -7.67 -22.19 -63.22
N SER A 6 -8.10 -20.95 -63.48
CA SER A 6 -7.62 -19.76 -62.76
C SER A 6 -8.19 -19.68 -61.34
N VAL A 7 -9.48 -20.01 -61.19
CA VAL A 7 -10.19 -19.89 -59.91
C VAL A 7 -9.69 -20.90 -58.88
N ALA A 8 -9.40 -22.15 -59.29
CA ALA A 8 -8.87 -23.18 -58.41
C ALA A 8 -7.48 -22.83 -57.84
N ALA A 9 -6.63 -22.20 -58.66
CA ALA A 9 -5.31 -21.73 -58.23
C ALA A 9 -5.40 -20.57 -57.23
N GLU A 10 -6.32 -19.62 -57.46
CA GLU A 10 -6.57 -18.51 -56.54
C GLU A 10 -7.12 -18.98 -55.19
N LEU A 11 -8.08 -19.91 -55.18
CA LEU A 11 -8.62 -20.49 -53.95
C LEU A 11 -7.55 -21.23 -53.15
N SER A 12 -6.64 -21.93 -53.83
CA SER A 12 -5.52 -22.61 -53.16
C SER A 12 -4.54 -21.61 -52.53
N ARG A 13 -4.20 -20.53 -53.24
CA ARG A 13 -3.38 -19.43 -52.69
C ARG A 13 -4.05 -18.77 -51.48
N LEU A 14 -5.35 -18.50 -51.57
CA LEU A 14 -6.12 -17.92 -50.47
C LEU A 14 -6.10 -18.84 -49.24
N ARG A 15 -6.36 -20.14 -49.41
CA ARG A 15 -6.33 -21.12 -48.31
C ARG A 15 -4.97 -21.19 -47.62
N ILE A 16 -3.87 -21.21 -48.38
CA ILE A 16 -2.51 -21.21 -47.83
C ILE A 16 -2.26 -19.91 -47.04
N SER A 17 -2.61 -18.76 -47.62
CA SER A 17 -2.45 -17.45 -46.97
C SER A 17 -3.28 -17.35 -45.68
N THR A 18 -4.55 -17.77 -45.70
CA THR A 18 -5.40 -17.81 -44.50
C THR A 18 -4.85 -18.76 -43.44
N GLY A 19 -4.31 -19.91 -43.85
CA GLY A 19 -3.66 -20.86 -42.95
C GLY A 19 -2.43 -20.26 -42.25
N ALA A 20 -1.58 -19.56 -42.99
CA ALA A 20 -0.40 -18.89 -42.45
C ALA A 20 -0.79 -17.79 -41.44
N LEU A 21 -1.74 -16.91 -41.81
CA LEU A 21 -2.24 -15.86 -40.91
C LEU A 21 -2.85 -16.43 -39.62
N LEU A 22 -3.56 -17.55 -39.71
CA LEU A 22 -4.12 -18.21 -38.51
C LEU A 22 -3.02 -18.70 -37.56
N VAL A 23 -1.91 -19.22 -38.09
CA VAL A 23 -0.77 -19.66 -37.28
C VAL A 23 -0.09 -18.46 -36.62
N GLU A 24 0.14 -17.35 -37.34
CA GLU A 24 0.72 -16.14 -36.79
C GLU A 24 -0.13 -15.53 -35.68
N VAL A 25 -1.46 -15.43 -35.87
CA VAL A 25 -2.38 -14.93 -34.84
C VAL A 25 -2.35 -15.83 -33.60
N LYS A 26 -2.29 -17.16 -33.76
CA LYS A 26 -2.16 -18.10 -32.64
C LYS A 26 -0.84 -17.90 -31.88
N LEU A 27 0.26 -17.72 -32.61
CA LEU A 27 1.59 -17.49 -32.03
C LEU A 27 1.66 -16.16 -31.26
N LEU A 28 1.10 -15.08 -31.82
CA LEU A 28 1.00 -13.79 -31.14
C LEU A 28 0.16 -13.88 -29.86
N ARG A 29 -0.97 -14.60 -29.90
CA ARG A 29 -1.79 -14.85 -28.69
C ARG A 29 -1.03 -15.62 -27.62
N LEU A 30 -0.24 -16.62 -28.02
CA LEU A 30 0.60 -17.39 -27.10
C LEU A 30 1.69 -16.51 -26.45
N HIS A 31 2.40 -15.71 -27.25
CA HIS A 31 3.41 -14.79 -26.74
C HIS A 31 2.82 -13.76 -25.76
N LEU A 32 1.65 -13.20 -26.09
CA LEU A 32 0.96 -12.27 -25.20
C LEU A 32 0.55 -12.93 -23.88
N ARG A 33 0.07 -14.18 -23.93
CA ARG A 33 -0.25 -14.95 -22.73
C ARG A 33 0.99 -15.19 -21.87
N LEU A 34 2.08 -15.69 -22.47
CA LEU A 34 3.34 -15.95 -21.74
C LEU A 34 3.93 -14.68 -21.13
N ALA A 35 3.88 -13.56 -21.85
CA ALA A 35 4.34 -12.27 -21.35
C ALA A 35 3.52 -11.80 -20.14
N ARG A 36 2.19 -12.00 -20.15
CA ARG A 36 1.31 -11.70 -19.01
C ARG A 36 1.62 -12.59 -17.82
N GLU A 37 1.75 -13.90 -18.03
CA GLU A 37 2.08 -14.87 -16.97
C GLU A 37 3.44 -14.53 -16.32
N ARG A 38 4.46 -14.23 -17.13
CA ARG A 38 5.77 -13.79 -16.63
C ARG A 38 5.67 -12.50 -15.81
N ARG A 39 4.90 -11.52 -16.28
CA ARG A 39 4.70 -10.25 -15.54
C ARG A 39 3.98 -10.49 -14.21
N GLN A 40 2.98 -11.37 -14.19
CA GLN A 40 2.27 -11.76 -12.96
C GLN A 40 3.20 -12.48 -11.97
N ALA A 41 4.01 -13.43 -12.44
CA ALA A 41 4.97 -14.13 -11.61
C ALA A 41 6.01 -13.19 -10.99
N LEU A 42 6.56 -12.26 -11.79
CA LEU A 42 7.49 -11.22 -11.29
C LEU A 42 6.83 -10.31 -10.26
N ALA A 43 5.57 -9.92 -10.49
CA ALA A 43 4.80 -9.13 -9.54
C ALA A 43 4.61 -9.89 -8.22
N ALA A 44 4.15 -11.14 -8.25
CA ALA A 44 4.00 -11.98 -7.06
C ALA A 44 5.32 -12.17 -6.30
N SER A 45 6.42 -12.42 -7.01
CA SER A 45 7.76 -12.55 -6.40
C SER A 45 8.21 -11.24 -5.73
N SER A 46 7.95 -10.09 -6.36
CA SER A 46 8.27 -8.78 -5.78
C SER A 46 7.41 -8.48 -4.56
N ASP A 47 6.16 -8.92 -4.57
CA ASP A 47 5.21 -8.77 -3.47
C ASP A 47 5.67 -9.59 -2.25
N ALA A 48 6.07 -10.84 -2.46
CA ALA A 48 6.63 -11.70 -1.43
C ALA A 48 7.95 -11.14 -0.86
N ALA A 49 8.86 -10.67 -1.72
CA ALA A 49 10.12 -10.06 -1.29
C ALA A 49 9.90 -8.79 -0.45
N PHE A 50 8.98 -7.92 -0.86
CA PHE A 50 8.64 -6.72 -0.10
C PHE A 50 8.03 -7.05 1.26
N ALA A 51 7.10 -8.01 1.32
CA ALA A 51 6.51 -8.48 2.57
C ALA A 51 7.58 -9.05 3.51
N HIS A 52 8.51 -9.85 2.99
CA HIS A 52 9.62 -10.41 3.76
C HIS A 52 10.57 -9.32 4.31
N CYS A 53 10.89 -8.33 3.48
CA CYS A 53 11.73 -7.18 3.87
C CYS A 53 11.05 -6.38 5.00
N LEU A 54 9.77 -6.03 4.85
CA LEU A 54 9.02 -5.34 5.90
C LEU A 54 8.94 -6.14 7.19
N ALA A 55 8.66 -7.46 7.12
CA ALA A 55 8.61 -8.31 8.30
C ALA A 55 9.97 -8.37 9.01
N THR A 56 11.07 -8.44 8.25
CA THR A 56 12.42 -8.44 8.81
C THR A 56 12.78 -7.10 9.45
N LEU A 57 12.45 -5.98 8.80
CA LEU A 57 12.66 -4.65 9.37
C LEU A 57 11.83 -4.42 10.63
N ARG A 58 10.58 -4.91 10.68
CA ARG A 58 9.76 -4.87 11.91
C ARG A 58 10.39 -5.67 13.04
N ARG A 59 10.80 -6.92 12.79
CA ARG A 59 11.50 -7.74 13.79
C ARG A 59 12.79 -7.10 14.28
N TYR A 60 13.56 -6.52 13.36
CA TYR A 60 14.78 -5.78 13.71
C TYR A 60 14.46 -4.59 14.61
N ALA A 61 13.47 -3.77 14.23
CA ALA A 61 13.01 -2.64 15.05
C ALA A 61 12.50 -3.10 16.44
N GLU A 62 11.72 -4.18 16.51
CA GLU A 62 11.27 -4.78 17.76
C GLU A 62 12.44 -5.29 18.61
N THR A 63 13.47 -5.87 18.00
CA THR A 63 14.67 -6.34 18.71
C THR A 63 15.46 -5.16 19.25
N CYS A 64 15.59 -4.08 18.48
CA CYS A 64 16.18 -2.82 18.96
C CYS A 64 15.35 -2.21 20.11
N CYS A 65 14.00 -2.32 20.08
CA CYS A 65 13.14 -1.91 21.19
C CYS A 65 13.27 -2.82 22.43
N LYS A 66 13.49 -4.13 22.23
CA LYS A 66 13.38 -5.19 23.26
C LYS A 66 14.50 -5.26 24.29
N ALA A 67 15.51 -4.40 24.23
CA ALA A 67 16.48 -4.31 25.31
C ALA A 67 16.09 -3.31 26.41
N GLY A 68 14.89 -2.69 26.34
CA GLY A 68 14.54 -1.59 27.26
C GLY A 68 15.56 -0.44 27.20
N PHE A 69 16.35 -0.41 26.11
CA PHE A 69 17.44 0.52 25.91
C PHE A 69 16.85 1.90 25.69
N ASN A 70 16.84 2.68 26.76
CA ASN A 70 16.60 4.10 26.68
C ASN A 70 17.98 4.76 26.73
N PRO A 71 18.46 5.43 25.66
CA PRO A 71 19.77 6.11 25.70
C PRO A 71 19.86 7.16 26.83
N ASP A 72 18.71 7.64 27.33
CA ASP A 72 18.59 8.60 28.43
C ASP A 72 18.44 7.94 29.81
N GLN A 73 18.41 6.59 29.90
CA GLN A 73 18.39 5.93 31.20
C GLN A 73 19.70 6.25 31.96
N PRO A 74 19.61 6.69 33.23
CA PRO A 74 20.77 7.00 34.03
C PRO A 74 21.67 5.77 34.19
N ARG A 75 22.98 5.99 34.05
CA ARG A 75 24.01 4.99 34.30
C ARG A 75 24.68 5.27 35.63
N LEU A 76 25.08 4.21 36.34
CA LEU A 76 25.94 4.40 37.50
C LEU A 76 27.27 5.05 37.08
N PRO A 77 27.73 6.09 37.79
CA PRO A 77 28.95 6.80 37.45
C PRO A 77 30.18 5.87 37.51
N ALA A 78 31.18 6.21 36.70
CA ALA A 78 32.47 5.52 36.71
C ALA A 78 33.14 5.64 38.09
N GLY A 79 33.71 4.54 38.59
CA GLY A 79 34.38 4.49 39.89
C GLY A 79 33.61 3.75 41.00
N SER A 80 32.38 3.30 40.74
CA SER A 80 31.66 2.35 41.61
C SER A 80 31.88 0.90 41.17
N PRO A 81 31.76 -0.10 42.06
CA PRO A 81 31.83 -1.53 41.69
C PRO A 81 30.83 -1.92 40.59
N ASP A 82 29.71 -1.21 40.52
CA ASP A 82 28.61 -1.42 39.56
C ASP A 82 28.63 -0.38 38.41
N GLY A 83 29.73 0.35 38.23
CA GLY A 83 29.86 1.40 37.23
C GLY A 83 29.52 0.93 35.81
N GLY A 84 28.70 1.72 35.11
CA GLY A 84 28.25 1.39 33.76
C GLY A 84 27.01 0.50 33.67
N GLN A 85 26.50 -0.04 34.79
CA GLN A 85 25.19 -0.69 34.81
C GLN A 85 24.06 0.33 34.60
N TRP A 86 22.99 -0.12 33.94
CA TRP A 86 21.74 0.60 33.79
C TRP A 86 20.99 0.57 35.11
N THR A 87 20.57 1.74 35.63
CA THR A 87 19.66 1.76 36.76
C THR A 87 18.21 1.81 36.26
N SER A 88 17.33 1.04 36.87
CA SER A 88 15.88 1.15 36.66
C SER A 88 15.42 2.43 37.36
N GLY A 89 15.60 3.59 36.71
CA GLY A 89 15.13 4.86 37.22
C GLY A 89 13.62 4.84 37.41
N GLY A 90 13.16 4.82 38.66
CA GLY A 90 11.76 5.06 39.06
C GLY A 90 10.81 3.88 38.81
N GLY A 91 10.22 3.34 39.88
CA GLY A 91 9.26 2.25 39.79
C GLY A 91 7.92 2.70 39.23
N ASP A 92 7.49 2.06 38.15
CA ASP A 92 6.09 2.02 37.73
C ASP A 92 5.39 0.82 38.42
N ASP A 93 4.29 1.14 39.10
CA ASP A 93 3.44 0.26 39.89
C ASP A 93 2.83 -0.88 39.03
N PRO A 94 2.98 -2.17 39.40
CA PRO A 94 2.47 -3.31 38.62
C PRO A 94 0.95 -3.49 38.63
N ARG A 95 0.16 -2.51 39.11
CA ARG A 95 -1.30 -2.62 39.27
C ARG A 95 -2.14 -2.16 38.07
N VAL A 96 -1.54 -1.71 36.96
CA VAL A 96 -2.29 -1.34 35.75
C VAL A 96 -2.12 -2.42 34.68
N LEU A 97 -2.70 -3.59 34.95
CA LEU A 97 -3.02 -4.60 33.95
C LEU A 97 -4.53 -4.79 34.00
N SER A 98 -5.23 -4.46 32.91
CA SER A 98 -6.50 -5.05 32.42
C SER A 98 -7.35 -4.01 31.71
N ASP A 99 -7.19 -3.86 30.39
CA ASP A 99 -8.35 -3.86 29.47
C ASP A 99 -7.90 -3.94 28.01
N ALA A 100 -7.55 -5.14 27.54
CA ALA A 100 -7.38 -5.42 26.13
C ALA A 100 -8.17 -6.69 25.80
N THR A 101 -9.45 -6.51 25.50
CA THR A 101 -10.30 -7.53 24.88
C THR A 101 -9.81 -7.81 23.44
N PRO A 102 -9.82 -9.06 22.96
CA PRO A 102 -9.42 -9.41 21.61
C PRO A 102 -10.64 -9.40 20.68
N ASP A 103 -11.26 -8.24 20.46
CA ASP A 103 -12.27 -8.10 19.42
C ASP A 103 -11.61 -7.60 18.12
N ASN A 104 -11.31 -8.56 17.26
CA ASN A 104 -10.64 -8.41 15.96
C ASN A 104 -11.58 -7.86 14.87
N GLU A 105 -12.39 -6.85 15.21
CA GLU A 105 -13.20 -6.13 14.23
C GLU A 105 -12.29 -5.11 13.54
N TRP A 106 -11.76 -5.52 12.38
CA TRP A 106 -10.89 -4.74 11.51
C TRP A 106 -11.35 -3.27 11.40
N SER A 107 -10.69 -2.41 12.17
CA SER A 107 -10.94 -0.97 12.22
C SER A 107 -9.68 -0.26 11.71
N PRO A 108 -9.59 0.03 10.41
CA PRO A 108 -8.46 0.76 9.86
C PRO A 108 -8.53 2.21 10.37
N GLY A 109 -7.89 2.47 11.51
CA GLY A 109 -7.83 3.81 12.13
C GLY A 109 -7.64 3.82 13.66
N THR A 110 -8.12 2.82 14.39
CA THR A 110 -8.11 2.86 15.87
C THR A 110 -6.72 2.66 16.48
N GLN A 111 -5.80 1.96 15.82
CA GLN A 111 -4.41 1.83 16.30
C GLN A 111 -3.54 3.10 16.13
N TYR A 112 -4.05 4.17 15.51
CA TYR A 112 -3.27 5.40 15.24
C TYR A 112 -3.94 6.70 15.72
N ALA A 113 -5.12 6.63 16.33
CA ALA A 113 -5.93 7.82 16.64
C ALA A 113 -5.47 8.65 17.86
N ALA A 114 -4.34 8.32 18.50
CA ALA A 114 -3.95 8.90 19.79
C ALA A 114 -3.05 10.17 19.75
N SER A 115 -2.75 10.78 18.58
CA SER A 115 -1.96 12.03 18.56
C SER A 115 -2.66 13.19 17.83
N LYS A 116 -3.34 14.03 18.60
CA LYS A 116 -3.80 15.37 18.17
C LYS A 116 -2.60 16.32 18.04
N SER A 117 -1.91 16.34 16.90
CA SER A 117 -1.34 17.57 16.30
C SER A 117 -0.44 17.32 15.07
N ARG A 118 -0.78 18.03 13.98
CA ARG A 118 0.06 18.49 12.86
C ARG A 118 0.52 17.55 11.73
N ALA A 119 0.68 16.24 11.90
CA ALA A 119 1.05 15.38 10.77
C ALA A 119 -0.18 14.66 10.18
N SER A 120 -0.87 15.30 9.23
CA SER A 120 -1.95 14.64 8.49
C SER A 120 -1.36 13.56 7.57
N GLY A 121 -1.78 12.31 7.73
CA GLY A 121 -1.32 11.20 6.91
C GLY A 121 -1.67 11.27 5.42
N HIS A 122 -1.04 10.42 4.60
CA HIS A 122 -1.45 10.22 3.21
C HIS A 122 -2.81 9.51 3.18
N HIS A 123 -3.80 10.12 2.53
CA HIS A 123 -5.12 9.50 2.38
C HIS A 123 -5.06 8.41 1.32
N PHE A 124 -5.65 7.25 1.59
CA PHE A 124 -5.72 6.18 0.59
C PHE A 124 -6.54 6.62 -0.62
N MET A 125 -7.68 7.28 -0.40
CA MET A 125 -8.39 7.98 -1.47
C MET A 125 -7.98 9.46 -1.48
N PRO A 126 -7.37 9.98 -2.56
CA PRO A 126 -6.95 11.38 -2.59
C PRO A 126 -8.12 12.34 -2.38
N GLN A 127 -7.93 13.34 -1.51
CA GLN A 127 -8.96 14.35 -1.23
C GLN A 127 -9.47 15.05 -2.49
N SER A 128 -8.62 15.25 -3.48
CA SER A 128 -9.00 15.87 -4.76
C SER A 128 -10.01 15.05 -5.57
N VAL A 129 -10.15 13.75 -5.30
CA VAL A 129 -11.12 12.87 -5.95
C VAL A 129 -12.43 12.97 -5.18
N PHE A 130 -12.46 12.53 -3.91
CA PHE A 130 -13.73 12.39 -3.19
C PHE A 130 -14.40 13.73 -2.82
N ARG A 131 -13.65 14.83 -2.68
CA ARG A 131 -14.26 16.14 -2.36
C ARG A 131 -15.15 16.69 -3.48
N LYS A 132 -14.92 16.27 -4.72
CA LYS A 132 -15.74 16.66 -5.88
C LYS A 132 -17.04 15.87 -5.99
N LEU A 133 -17.14 14.78 -5.23
CA LEU A 133 -18.27 13.87 -5.28
C LEU A 133 -19.36 14.30 -4.31
N SER A 134 -20.61 14.09 -4.70
CA SER A 134 -21.80 14.32 -3.88
C SER A 134 -22.05 13.16 -2.90
N LEU A 135 -21.03 12.75 -2.16
CA LEU A 135 -21.12 11.64 -1.19
C LEU A 135 -21.94 12.06 0.05
N PRO A 136 -22.71 11.14 0.65
CA PRO A 136 -23.25 11.30 1.99
C PRO A 136 -22.15 11.60 3.02
N ASP A 137 -22.44 12.41 4.03
CA ASP A 137 -21.44 12.87 5.01
C ASP A 137 -20.77 11.70 5.77
N GLU A 138 -21.56 10.69 6.13
CA GLU A 138 -21.07 9.46 6.79
C GLU A 138 -20.07 8.69 5.90
N THR A 139 -20.33 8.64 4.59
CA THR A 139 -19.45 7.97 3.62
C THR A 139 -18.22 8.80 3.32
N ARG A 140 -18.36 10.13 3.20
CA ARG A 140 -17.23 11.07 3.05
C ARG A 140 -16.26 10.93 4.21
N LYS A 141 -16.78 10.84 5.44
CA LYS A 141 -15.97 10.65 6.65
C LYS A 141 -15.11 9.39 6.61
N VAL A 142 -15.60 8.29 6.03
CA VAL A 142 -14.80 7.08 5.83
C VAL A 142 -13.54 7.36 5.00
N PHE A 143 -13.65 8.13 3.91
CA PHE A 143 -12.49 8.50 3.09
C PHE A 143 -11.57 9.53 3.76
N GLU A 144 -12.13 10.43 4.56
CA GLU A 144 -11.35 11.41 5.33
C GLU A 144 -10.53 10.75 6.44
N ASP A 145 -11.08 9.74 7.12
CA ASP A 145 -10.41 9.04 8.21
C ASP A 145 -9.39 7.99 7.70
N ALA A 146 -9.58 7.49 6.46
CA ALA A 146 -8.71 6.49 5.85
C ALA A 146 -7.35 7.05 5.40
N LYS A 147 -6.42 7.13 6.36
CA LYS A 147 -5.04 7.59 6.15
C LYS A 147 -4.03 6.56 6.62
N THR A 148 -2.82 6.67 6.08
CA THR A 148 -1.65 5.83 6.43
C THR A 148 -1.01 6.13 7.80
N GLY A 149 -1.56 7.08 8.57
CA GLY A 149 -0.94 7.59 9.81
C GLY A 149 -0.06 8.82 9.58
N PRO A 150 0.49 9.44 10.64
CA PRO A 150 1.24 10.69 10.53
C PRO A 150 2.50 10.55 9.68
N LEU A 151 2.61 11.27 8.56
CA LEU A 151 3.84 11.29 7.77
C LEU A 151 4.84 12.26 8.39
N TYR A 152 6.00 11.77 8.81
CA TYR A 152 7.02 12.57 9.52
C TYR A 152 8.04 13.29 8.61
N TYR A 153 7.87 13.25 7.29
CA TYR A 153 8.79 13.89 6.35
C TYR A 153 8.25 15.20 5.79
N GLU A 154 8.93 16.30 6.09
CA GLU A 154 8.70 17.59 5.44
C GLU A 154 9.06 17.48 3.96
N GLY A 155 8.07 17.66 3.08
CA GLY A 155 8.22 17.52 1.61
C GLY A 155 7.52 16.31 0.99
N ASN A 156 6.92 15.40 1.77
CA ASN A 156 6.17 14.24 1.24
C ASN A 156 4.82 14.57 0.58
N ASN A 157 4.35 15.81 0.71
CA ASN A 157 3.22 16.32 -0.07
C ASN A 157 3.66 16.95 -1.39
N ALA A 158 4.93 16.78 -1.80
CA ALA A 158 5.34 17.15 -3.14
C ALA A 158 4.41 16.43 -4.11
N TRP A 159 3.61 17.22 -4.82
CA TRP A 159 2.74 16.81 -5.93
C TRP A 159 3.61 16.32 -7.08
N ASP A 160 4.37 15.26 -6.85
CA ASP A 160 5.32 14.70 -7.79
C ASP A 160 4.58 13.88 -8.85
N LYS A 161 5.33 13.42 -9.85
CA LYS A 161 4.78 12.59 -10.93
C LYS A 161 4.13 11.32 -10.37
N ALA A 162 4.71 10.72 -9.32
CA ALA A 162 4.20 9.48 -8.73
C ALA A 162 2.86 9.69 -8.02
N HIS A 163 2.68 10.78 -7.30
CA HIS A 163 1.43 11.14 -6.63
C HIS A 163 0.32 11.44 -7.64
N ARG A 164 0.64 12.11 -8.77
CA ARG A 164 -0.34 12.28 -9.87
C ARG A 164 -0.74 10.94 -10.47
N THR A 165 0.24 10.10 -10.81
CA THR A 165 -0.02 8.75 -11.34
C THR A 165 -0.83 7.88 -10.38
N TYR A 166 -0.57 7.99 -9.07
CA TYR A 166 -1.37 7.35 -8.04
C TYR A 166 -2.81 7.86 -8.04
N ARG A 167 -2.98 9.19 -7.98
CA ARG A 167 -4.30 9.83 -7.97
C ARG A 167 -5.15 9.42 -9.17
N ASP A 168 -4.59 9.52 -10.37
CA ASP A 168 -5.30 9.21 -11.61
C ASP A 168 -5.70 7.73 -11.63
N ALA A 169 -4.82 6.83 -11.16
CA ALA A 169 -5.13 5.40 -11.04
C ALA A 169 -6.24 5.10 -10.01
N VAL A 170 -6.25 5.81 -8.87
CA VAL A 170 -7.30 5.67 -7.85
C VAL A 170 -8.64 6.18 -8.37
N GLU A 171 -8.65 7.29 -9.12
CA GLU A 171 -9.84 7.85 -9.75
C GLU A 171 -10.44 6.87 -10.78
N GLU A 172 -9.63 6.36 -11.72
CA GLU A 172 -10.03 5.32 -12.68
C GLU A 172 -10.58 4.07 -11.95
N ARG A 173 -9.94 3.66 -10.84
CA ARG A 173 -10.36 2.49 -10.08
C ARG A 173 -11.70 2.73 -9.38
N PHE A 174 -11.93 3.94 -8.87
CA PHE A 174 -13.18 4.34 -8.23
C PHE A 174 -14.34 4.33 -9.23
N GLU A 175 -14.15 4.93 -10.41
CA GLU A 175 -15.16 4.92 -11.48
C GLU A 175 -15.57 3.49 -11.84
N LYS A 176 -14.58 2.60 -12.03
CA LYS A 176 -14.85 1.19 -12.30
C LYS A 176 -15.57 0.49 -11.15
N PHE A 177 -15.21 0.80 -9.90
CA PHE A 177 -15.88 0.24 -8.73
C PHE A 177 -17.36 0.62 -8.69
N ILE A 178 -17.67 1.89 -8.96
CA ILE A 178 -19.04 2.40 -9.02
C ILE A 178 -19.85 1.71 -10.14
N ASP A 179 -19.28 1.62 -11.34
CA ASP A 179 -19.91 0.98 -12.51
C ASP A 179 -20.20 -0.51 -12.27
N VAL A 180 -19.19 -1.28 -11.87
CA VAL A 180 -19.31 -2.73 -11.67
C VAL A 180 -20.33 -3.10 -10.59
N ASN A 181 -20.46 -2.27 -9.56
CA ASN A 181 -21.37 -2.52 -8.44
C ASN A 181 -22.73 -1.82 -8.58
N GLY A 182 -22.97 -1.06 -9.67
CA GLY A 182 -24.21 -0.33 -9.87
C GLY A 182 -24.52 0.68 -8.77
N ILE A 183 -23.48 1.33 -8.22
CA ILE A 183 -23.62 2.27 -7.10
C ILE A 183 -23.96 3.66 -7.65
N SER A 184 -24.90 4.37 -7.03
CA SER A 184 -25.02 5.82 -7.20
C SER A 184 -24.16 6.49 -6.14
N VAL A 185 -23.30 7.44 -6.54
CA VAL A 185 -22.35 8.11 -5.64
C VAL A 185 -23.07 8.82 -4.51
N GLU A 186 -24.24 9.41 -4.78
CA GLU A 186 -25.11 10.08 -3.82
C GLU A 186 -25.74 9.13 -2.79
N ARG A 187 -25.73 7.83 -3.08
CA ARG A 187 -26.29 6.76 -2.25
C ARG A 187 -25.23 5.76 -1.78
N MET A 188 -23.95 6.09 -1.95
CA MET A 188 -22.86 5.22 -1.53
C MET A 188 -22.87 5.08 -0.01
N THR A 189 -22.88 3.85 0.50
CA THR A 189 -22.86 3.59 1.94
C THR A 189 -21.43 3.61 2.51
N PRO A 190 -21.27 3.82 3.84
CA PRO A 190 -19.97 3.72 4.49
C PRO A 190 -19.25 2.38 4.22
N ASP A 191 -19.98 1.26 4.20
CA ASP A 191 -19.40 -0.07 3.97
C ASP A 191 -18.93 -0.28 2.53
N GLN A 192 -19.62 0.32 1.56
CA GLN A 192 -19.15 0.36 0.18
C GLN A 192 -17.85 1.16 0.07
N ALA A 193 -17.74 2.29 0.77
CA ALA A 193 -16.50 3.06 0.84
C ALA A 193 -15.35 2.29 1.50
N ARG A 194 -15.60 1.58 2.62
CA ARG A 194 -14.60 0.70 3.26
C ARG A 194 -14.17 -0.43 2.32
N THR A 195 -15.10 -0.98 1.55
CA THR A 195 -14.82 -2.02 0.56
C THR A 195 -13.90 -1.48 -0.54
N PHE A 196 -14.20 -0.29 -1.07
CA PHE A 196 -13.33 0.36 -2.05
C PHE A 196 -11.93 0.64 -1.48
N LEU A 197 -11.82 1.11 -0.23
CA LEU A 197 -10.52 1.35 0.41
C LEU A 197 -9.69 0.07 0.52
N ARG A 198 -10.30 -1.07 0.85
CA ARG A 198 -9.61 -2.37 0.82
C ARG A 198 -9.09 -2.70 -0.58
N GLU A 199 -9.87 -2.43 -1.63
CA GLU A 199 -9.40 -2.63 -3.00
C GLU A 199 -8.20 -1.74 -3.37
N ILE A 200 -8.12 -0.52 -2.84
CA ILE A 200 -6.96 0.37 -3.04
C ILE A 200 -5.74 -0.18 -2.32
N GLU A 201 -5.89 -0.61 -1.08
CA GLU A 201 -4.80 -1.19 -0.29
C GLU A 201 -4.24 -2.48 -0.89
N GLU A 202 -5.12 -3.32 -1.44
CA GLU A 202 -4.82 -4.62 -2.03
C GLU A 202 -4.66 -4.56 -3.56
N SER A 203 -4.65 -3.35 -4.14
CA SER A 203 -4.69 -3.17 -5.59
C SER A 203 -3.53 -3.88 -6.30
N ALA A 204 -3.87 -4.64 -7.34
CA ALA A 204 -2.89 -5.21 -8.27
C ALA A 204 -2.35 -4.17 -9.29
N ASP A 205 -2.96 -2.98 -9.38
CA ASP A 205 -2.43 -1.92 -10.23
C ASP A 205 -1.11 -1.41 -9.64
N HIS A 206 -0.03 -1.64 -10.38
CA HIS A 206 1.31 -1.19 -10.02
C HIS A 206 1.41 0.31 -9.67
N ARG A 207 0.57 1.18 -10.25
CA ARG A 207 0.54 2.63 -9.94
C ARG A 207 0.13 2.87 -8.49
N ILE A 208 -0.90 2.15 -8.05
CA ILE A 208 -1.46 2.21 -6.69
C ILE A 208 -0.55 1.44 -5.72
N ARG A 209 -0.27 0.18 -6.07
CA ARG A 209 0.52 -0.74 -5.25
C ARG A 209 1.91 -0.21 -4.92
N ASN A 210 2.66 0.24 -5.93
CA ASN A 210 4.04 0.68 -5.71
C ASN A 210 4.08 1.96 -4.85
N PHE A 211 3.11 2.85 -5.03
CA PHE A 211 2.99 4.06 -4.22
C PHE A 211 2.67 3.71 -2.76
N ASN A 212 1.70 2.84 -2.51
CA ASN A 212 1.35 2.37 -1.17
C ASN A 212 2.54 1.70 -0.46
N ARG A 213 3.33 0.91 -1.19
CA ARG A 213 4.58 0.32 -0.67
C ARG A 213 5.60 1.37 -0.28
N MET A 214 5.80 2.36 -1.15
CA MET A 214 6.75 3.43 -0.92
C MET A 214 6.37 4.24 0.32
N ILE A 215 5.09 4.58 0.51
CA ILE A 215 4.60 5.23 1.72
C ILE A 215 4.82 4.36 2.96
N ARG A 216 4.39 3.09 2.94
CA ARG A 216 4.58 2.15 4.07
C ARG A 216 6.05 1.98 4.46
N MET A 217 6.95 1.93 3.47
CA MET A 217 8.39 1.83 3.71
C MET A 217 8.95 3.11 4.33
N ARG A 218 8.54 4.28 3.82
CA ARG A 218 8.92 5.58 4.40
C ARG A 218 8.48 5.66 5.86
N GLU A 219 7.22 5.35 6.15
CA GLU A 219 6.69 5.34 7.52
C GLU A 219 7.51 4.44 8.46
N LEU A 220 7.85 3.23 8.02
CA LEU A 220 8.66 2.32 8.81
C LEU A 220 10.08 2.88 9.07
N ILE A 221 10.72 3.46 8.05
CA ILE A 221 12.06 4.05 8.18
C ILE A 221 12.01 5.27 9.11
N TYR A 222 11.00 6.15 8.98
CA TYR A 222 10.84 7.31 9.88
C TYR A 222 10.59 6.89 11.31
N GLY A 223 9.67 5.94 11.52
CA GLY A 223 9.40 5.39 12.85
C GLY A 223 10.62 4.74 13.48
N TYR A 224 11.57 4.23 12.68
CA TYR A 224 12.87 3.77 13.17
C TYR A 224 13.80 4.93 13.51
N ARG A 225 14.00 5.90 12.59
CA ARG A 225 14.90 7.04 12.80
C ARG A 225 14.52 7.86 14.04
N ASN A 226 13.25 8.18 14.20
CA ASN A 226 12.77 9.00 15.32
C ASN A 226 12.86 8.27 16.67
N ARG A 227 12.84 6.94 16.69
CA ARG A 227 12.97 6.15 17.93
C ARG A 227 14.42 5.83 18.30
N PHE A 228 15.33 5.74 17.33
CA PHE A 228 16.66 5.17 17.56
C PHE A 228 17.85 6.06 17.16
N ILE A 229 17.66 7.10 16.34
CA ILE A 229 18.77 7.96 15.90
C ILE A 229 18.67 9.31 16.62
N PHE A 230 19.49 9.42 17.68
CA PHE A 230 19.95 10.66 18.34
C PHE A 230 18.97 11.85 18.29
N ARG A 231 18.13 11.97 19.32
CA ARG A 231 18.01 13.29 19.96
C ARG A 231 19.33 13.52 20.66
N GLY A 232 20.29 14.13 19.95
CA GLY A 232 21.44 14.72 20.64
C GLY A 232 20.87 15.67 21.69
N ASN A 233 21.39 15.58 22.90
CA ASN A 233 21.11 16.53 23.97
C ASN A 233 21.56 17.92 23.51
N GLU A 234 20.66 18.68 22.89
CA GLU A 234 20.73 20.13 22.79
C GLU A 234 19.79 20.75 23.84
#